data_AF-A0A0L0V609-F1
#
_entry.id   AF-A0A0L0V609-F1
#
_cell.length_a   1.000
_cell.length_b   1.000
_cell.length_c   1.000
_cell.angle_alpha   90.00
_cell.angle_beta   90.00
_cell.angle_gamma   90.00
#
_symmetry.space_group_name_H-M   'P 1'
#
loop_
_entity.id
_entity.type
_entity.pdbx_description
1 polymer ?
#
loop_
_entity_poly.entity_id
_entity_poly.type
_entity_poly.pdbx_seq_one_letter_code
_entity_poly.pdbx_strand_id
1 'polypeptide(L)'
;MVFVKYAPATKIAAVRMIIGGNSQRFVCDALGMAISRQSFDRWLPLYDETQAVLVRDAPGLFLTEIRERLYDSTGTLVSIEAIHQNLVNKLRITLKKA
;
A
#
# COMPACT_ATOMS: atom_id res chain seq x y z
N MET A 1 20.51 3.10 -19.29
CA MET A 1 19.40 2.75 -18.38
C MET A 1 19.12 1.27 -18.52
N VAL A 2 19.22 0.48 -17.45
CA VAL A 2 18.93 -0.96 -17.48
C VAL A 2 17.52 -1.18 -16.97
N PHE A 3 16.66 -1.82 -17.76
CA PHE A 3 15.31 -2.16 -17.33
C PHE A 3 15.38 -3.40 -16.43
N VAL A 4 15.16 -3.20 -15.13
CA VAL A 4 15.05 -4.30 -14.17
C VAL A 4 13.58 -4.69 -14.03
N LYS A 5 13.26 -5.96 -14.33
CA LYS A 5 11.91 -6.50 -14.20
C LYS A 5 11.67 -6.91 -12.74
N TYR A 6 10.83 -6.16 -12.03
CA TYR A 6 10.39 -6.51 -10.68
C TYR A 6 9.07 -7.27 -10.72
N ALA A 7 8.93 -8.27 -9.85
CA ALA A 7 7.67 -8.97 -9.66
C ALA A 7 6.59 -8.00 -9.14
N PRO A 8 5.31 -8.16 -9.53
CA PRO A 8 4.22 -7.29 -9.07
C PRO A 8 4.13 -7.21 -7.55
N ALA A 9 4.27 -8.35 -6.86
CA ALA A 9 4.26 -8.41 -5.40
C ALA A 9 5.36 -7.55 -4.75
N THR A 10 6.57 -7.54 -5.33
CA THR A 10 7.69 -6.71 -4.88
C THR A 10 7.38 -5.23 -5.02
N LYS A 11 6.80 -4.81 -6.16
CA LYS A 11 6.41 -3.40 -6.38
C LYS A 11 5.37 -2.96 -5.36
N ILE A 12 4.36 -3.81 -5.14
CA ILE A 12 3.27 -3.57 -4.20
C ILE A 12 3.82 -3.46 -2.78
N ALA A 13 4.63 -4.42 -2.32
CA ALA A 13 5.24 -4.38 -0.99
C ALA A 13 6.11 -3.12 -0.79
N ALA A 14 6.98 -2.81 -1.75
CA ALA A 14 7.86 -1.65 -1.71
C ALA A 14 7.10 -0.32 -1.56
N VAL A 15 6.07 -0.09 -2.40
CA VAL A 15 5.24 1.12 -2.34
C VAL A 15 4.48 1.19 -1.01
N ARG A 16 3.93 0.07 -0.55
CA ARG A 16 3.17 0.01 0.71
C ARG A 16 4.03 0.34 1.93
N MET A 17 5.30 -0.09 1.95
CA MET A 17 6.23 0.22 3.04
C MET A 17 6.61 1.70 3.04
N ILE A 18 6.84 2.31 1.87
CA ILE A 18 7.09 3.75 1.74
C ILE A 18 5.89 4.58 2.23
N ILE A 19 4.67 4.23 1.81
CA ILE A 19 3.43 4.88 2.28
C ILE A 19 3.26 4.72 3.80
N GLY A 20 3.73 3.60 4.36
CA GLY A 20 3.75 3.36 5.81
C GLY A 20 4.81 4.17 6.57
N GLY A 21 5.53 5.09 5.92
CA GLY A 21 6.54 5.95 6.55
C GLY A 21 7.93 5.33 6.63
N ASN A 22 8.16 4.16 6.03
CA ASN A 22 9.48 3.53 6.05
C ASN A 22 10.43 4.20 5.06
N SER A 23 11.70 4.32 5.45
CA SER A 23 12.73 4.85 4.56
C SER A 23 13.07 3.88 3.43
N GLN A 24 13.50 4.40 2.29
CA GLN A 24 13.92 3.57 1.15
C GLN A 24 15.01 2.54 1.53
N ARG A 25 15.95 2.91 2.41
CA ARG A 25 16.99 1.98 2.87
C ARG A 25 16.38 0.78 3.58
N PHE A 26 15.50 1.03 4.53
CA PHE A 26 14.77 -0.03 5.22
C PHE A 26 13.97 -0.92 4.27
N VAL A 27 13.34 -0.33 3.24
CA VAL A 27 12.61 -1.11 2.22
C VAL A 27 13.55 -2.01 1.41
N CYS A 28 14.70 -1.49 0.99
CA CYS A 28 15.69 -2.29 0.28
C CYS A 28 16.22 -3.44 1.15
N ASP A 29 16.52 -3.16 2.43
CA ASP A 29 17.01 -4.15 3.39
C ASP A 29 15.97 -5.24 3.65
N ALA A 30 14.71 -4.85 3.86
CA ALA A 30 13.61 -5.78 4.12
C ALA A 30 13.24 -6.64 2.89
N LEU A 31 13.39 -6.10 1.68
CA LEU A 31 13.17 -6.85 0.44
C LEU A 31 14.41 -7.63 -0.02
N GLY A 32 15.55 -7.49 0.67
CA GLY A 32 16.81 -8.11 0.30
C GLY A 32 17.32 -7.69 -1.08
N MET A 33 16.90 -6.51 -1.58
CA MET A 33 17.25 -6.07 -2.93
C MET A 33 17.38 -4.55 -3.05
N ALA A 34 18.26 -4.10 -3.94
CA ALA A 34 18.45 -2.68 -4.22
C ALA A 34 17.40 -2.17 -5.21
N ILE A 35 16.52 -1.29 -4.74
CA ILE A 35 15.54 -0.58 -5.58
C ILE A 35 15.96 0.89 -5.67
N SER A 36 16.02 1.43 -6.89
CA SER A 36 16.41 2.82 -7.12
C SER A 36 15.30 3.80 -6.74
N ARG A 37 15.67 5.02 -6.33
CA ARG A 37 14.71 6.08 -5.98
C ARG A 37 13.75 6.39 -7.14
N GLN A 38 14.29 6.43 -8.36
CA GLN A 38 13.52 6.62 -9.58
C GLN A 38 12.44 5.54 -9.80
N SER A 39 12.69 4.29 -9.37
CA SER A 39 11.68 3.24 -9.45
C SER A 39 10.51 3.53 -8.50
N PHE A 40 10.80 3.99 -7.28
CA PHE A 40 9.79 4.42 -6.32
C PHE A 40 8.99 5.62 -6.82
N ASP A 41 9.68 6.65 -7.33
CA ASP A 41 9.04 7.86 -7.87
C ASP A 41 8.07 7.54 -9.01
N ARG A 42 8.33 6.47 -9.77
CA ARG A 42 7.43 5.99 -10.83
C ARG A 42 6.31 5.09 -10.31
N TRP A 43 6.56 4.26 -9.30
CA TRP A 43 5.54 3.31 -8.80
C TRP A 43 4.50 3.95 -7.89
N LEU A 44 4.87 4.97 -7.11
CA LEU A 44 3.95 5.70 -6.23
C LEU A 44 2.72 6.25 -6.98
N PRO A 45 2.86 7.04 -8.06
CA PRO A 45 1.70 7.56 -8.80
C PRO A 45 0.89 6.45 -9.49
N LEU A 46 1.54 5.42 -10.03
CA LEU A 46 0.85 4.28 -10.63
C LEU A 46 0.01 3.49 -9.62
N TYR A 47 0.52 3.37 -8.39
CA TYR A 47 -0.21 2.74 -7.30
C TYR A 47 -1.42 3.57 -6.88
N ASP A 48 -1.26 4.89 -6.77
CA ASP A 48 -2.37 5.82 -6.45
C ASP A 48 -3.48 5.75 -7.51
N GLU A 49 -3.11 5.79 -8.80
CA GLU A 49 -4.04 5.64 -9.92
C GLU A 49 -4.75 4.28 -9.89
N THR A 50 -4.02 3.20 -9.66
CA THR A 50 -4.60 1.84 -9.59
C THR A 50 -5.54 1.71 -8.39
N GLN A 51 -5.20 2.29 -7.23
CA GLN A 51 -6.08 2.28 -6.07
C GLN A 51 -7.33 3.11 -6.30
N ALA A 52 -7.23 4.27 -6.94
CA ALA A 52 -8.39 5.10 -7.27
C ALA A 52 -9.37 4.34 -8.20
N VAL A 53 -8.85 3.63 -9.21
CA VAL A 53 -9.65 2.76 -10.09
C VAL A 53 -10.32 1.65 -9.29
N LEU A 54 -9.59 0.96 -8.40
CA LEU A 54 -10.15 -0.11 -7.57
C LEU A 54 -11.25 0.38 -6.62
N VAL A 55 -11.07 1.55 -6.00
CA VAL A 55 -12.08 2.14 -5.10
C VAL A 55 -13.35 2.52 -5.87
N ARG A 56 -13.20 3.03 -7.10
CA ARG A 56 -14.32 3.45 -7.95
C ARG A 56 -15.08 2.29 -8.60
N ASP A 57 -14.34 1.36 -9.21
CA ASP A 57 -14.92 0.36 -10.12
C ASP A 57 -15.13 -0.99 -9.45
N ALA A 58 -14.39 -1.30 -8.38
CA ALA A 58 -14.47 -2.58 -7.67
C ALA A 58 -14.19 -2.46 -6.16
N PRO A 59 -15.00 -1.67 -5.42
CA PRO A 59 -14.76 -1.39 -4.00
C PRO A 59 -14.67 -2.66 -3.13
N GLY A 60 -15.33 -3.75 -3.52
CA GLY A 60 -15.26 -5.03 -2.81
C GLY A 60 -13.88 -5.69 -2.81
N LEU A 61 -13.11 -5.58 -3.90
CA LEU A 61 -11.73 -6.09 -3.96
C LEU A 61 -10.80 -5.27 -3.07
N PHE A 62 -11.03 -3.96 -3.05
CA PHE A 62 -10.29 -3.04 -2.21
C PHE A 62 -10.57 -3.25 -0.70
N LEU A 63 -11.83 -3.47 -0.32
CA LEU A 63 -12.20 -3.81 1.05
C LEU A 63 -11.65 -5.18 1.48
N THR A 64 -11.53 -6.13 0.54
CA THR A 64 -10.90 -7.43 0.80
C THR A 64 -9.40 -7.26 1.07
N GLU A 65 -8.70 -6.43 0.29
CA GLU A 65 -7.30 -6.08 0.52
C GLU A 65 -7.09 -5.41 1.90
N ILE A 66 -8.00 -4.50 2.29
CA ILE A 66 -7.97 -3.92 3.64
C ILE A 66 -8.19 -4.99 4.70
N ARG A 67 -9.17 -5.88 4.49
CA ARG A 67 -9.50 -6.96 5.43
C ARG A 67 -8.31 -7.87 5.67
N GLU A 68 -7.61 -8.32 4.64
CA GLU A 68 -6.40 -9.16 4.78
C GLU A 68 -5.29 -8.51 5.63
N ARG A 69 -5.31 -7.18 5.77
CA ARG A 69 -4.28 -6.42 6.48
C ARG A 69 -4.71 -6.00 7.88
N LEU A 70 -6.02 -5.95 8.12
CA LEU A 70 -6.61 -5.61 9.41
C LEU A 70 -6.88 -6.83 10.26
N TYR A 71 -7.02 -8.00 9.66
CA TYR A 71 -7.30 -9.23 10.37
C TYR A 71 -6.04 -10.10 10.38
N ASP A 72 -5.66 -10.59 11.55
CA ASP A 72 -4.63 -11.61 11.65
C ASP A 72 -5.14 -12.95 11.08
N SER A 73 -4.24 -13.94 10.98
CA SER A 73 -4.59 -15.29 10.49
C SER A 73 -5.63 -16.01 11.34
N THR A 74 -5.92 -15.50 12.54
CA THR A 74 -6.95 -15.99 13.48
C THR A 74 -8.30 -15.30 13.28
N GLY A 75 -8.39 -14.31 12.38
CA GLY A 75 -9.60 -13.53 12.16
C GLY A 75 -9.85 -12.47 13.23
N THR A 76 -8.84 -12.13 14.04
CA THR A 76 -8.94 -11.06 15.03
C THR A 76 -8.54 -9.74 14.40
N LEU A 77 -9.37 -8.72 14.62
CA LEU A 77 -9.10 -7.37 14.15
C LEU A 77 -7.90 -6.78 14.92
N VAL A 78 -6.82 -6.46 14.21
CA VAL A 78 -5.54 -6.02 14.78
C VAL A 78 -5.66 -4.69 15.53
N SER A 79 -6.48 -3.73 15.06
CA SER A 79 -6.91 -2.54 15.83
C SER A 79 -7.91 -1.68 15.04
N ILE A 80 -8.97 -1.18 15.70
CA ILE A 80 -9.93 -0.20 15.15
C ILE A 80 -9.24 1.12 14.78
N GLU A 81 -8.22 1.51 15.53
CA GLU A 81 -7.46 2.74 15.27
C GLU A 81 -6.59 2.61 13.99
N ALA A 82 -6.12 1.40 13.71
CA ALA A 82 -5.45 1.08 12.44
C ALA A 82 -6.43 1.11 11.25
N ILE A 83 -7.72 0.86 11.47
CA ILE A 83 -8.77 1.07 10.45
C ILE A 83 -8.90 2.55 10.16
N HIS A 84 -9.06 3.39 11.19
CA HIS A 84 -9.23 4.82 11.01
C HIS A 84 -8.04 5.44 10.28
N GLN A 85 -6.81 5.10 10.68
CA GLN A 85 -5.60 5.56 10.01
C GLN A 85 -5.50 5.04 8.56
N ASN A 86 -5.95 3.82 8.26
CA ASN A 86 -6.00 3.34 6.87
C ASN A 86 -7.02 4.09 6.02
N LEU A 87 -8.23 4.27 6.54
CA LEU A 87 -9.30 4.98 5.84
C LEU A 87 -8.93 6.45 5.57
N VAL A 88 -8.28 7.11 6.53
CA VAL A 88 -7.88 8.52 6.36
C VAL A 88 -6.62 8.64 5.52
N ASN A 89 -5.55 7.92 5.83
CA ASN A 89 -4.25 8.13 5.17
C ASN A 89 -4.15 7.46 3.80
N LYS A 90 -4.81 6.31 3.58
CA LYS A 90 -4.67 5.55 2.33
C LYS A 90 -5.79 5.75 1.35
N LEU A 91 -7.01 5.97 1.84
CA LEU A 91 -8.15 6.22 0.99
C LEU A 91 -8.49 7.70 0.84
N ARG A 92 -7.82 8.58 1.61
CA ARG A 92 -8.14 10.01 1.67
C ARG A 92 -9.64 10.25 1.91
N ILE A 93 -10.33 9.34 2.60
CA ILE A 93 -11.73 9.54 2.94
C ILE A 93 -11.75 10.49 4.12
N THR A 94 -12.17 11.72 3.88
CA THR A 94 -12.57 12.63 4.95
C THR A 94 -13.89 12.12 5.50
N LEU A 95 -13.86 11.53 6.70
CA LEU A 95 -15.07 11.22 7.46
C LEU A 95 -15.81 12.54 7.71
N LYS A 96 -16.97 12.71 7.07
CA LYS A 96 -17.86 13.83 7.34
C LYS A 96 -18.54 13.54 8.69
N LYS A 97 -18.30 14.40 9.68
CA LYS A 97 -18.97 14.32 10.98
C LYS A 97 -20.49 14.41 10.75
N ALA A 98 -21.22 13.38 11.16
CA ALA A 98 -22.67 13.41 11.25
C ALA A 98 -23.11 14.23 12.47
#